data_AF-A0A5Q4DQA2-F1
#
_entry.id   AF-A0A5Q4DQA2-F1
#
_cell.length_a   1.000
_cell.length_b   1.000
_cell.length_c   1.000
_cell.angle_alpha   90.00
_cell.angle_beta   90.00
_cell.angle_gamma   90.00
#
_symmetry.space_group_name_H-M   'P 1'
#
loop_
_entity.id
_entity.type
_entity.pdbx_description
1 polymer ?
#
loop_
_entity_poly.entity_id
_entity_poly.type
_entity_poly.pdbx_seq_one_letter_code
_entity_poly.pdbx_strand_id
1 'polypeptide(L)'
;MSAGEALDRCPLWEGENPLADLWAQTRPQILAQGDGWRFWVDWYDNALLGRPQDYELLTKIALIDSADWGKGADHVNALIAEIRLNHIAESRPLGEDAIEQGPDGLWHRVGRSDIDRDILQDAMDSVSDEIRRLRGKLLGPQGNMFTALVGDVDLLDERLARYPDRPLRLHDTFLRVQANILYNLDQNELPDDVLVRDLNSALGTAAMDMRNACPKTKSVVEARISARFDEGDGRARADLAQLADGAAERSDSELGHEFKADKETAFDPNVPEHEKKAALYRLTTRLSLMLTRDAKNIIDAVVLLGGIGAGVTTFGYMVSLILRFVIF
;
A
#
# COMPACT_ATOMS: atom_id res chain seq x y z
N MET A 1 16.63 -22.05 26.63
CA MET A 1 16.13 -20.69 26.41
C MET A 1 17.27 -19.83 25.89
N SER A 2 17.30 -19.56 24.59
CA SER A 2 18.23 -18.60 23.99
C SER A 2 17.63 -17.19 24.08
N ALA A 3 18.45 -16.21 24.44
CA ALA A 3 18.06 -14.81 24.49
C ALA A 3 17.54 -14.34 23.11
N GLY A 4 16.26 -13.96 23.03
CA GLY A 4 15.67 -13.33 21.84
C GLY A 4 14.34 -13.91 21.36
N GLU A 5 13.83 -15.01 21.92
CA GLU A 5 12.47 -15.47 21.58
C GLU A 5 11.43 -14.51 22.13
N ALA A 6 10.51 -14.10 21.24
CA ALA A 6 9.40 -13.23 21.59
C ALA A 6 8.47 -14.01 22.56
N LEU A 7 8.51 -13.66 23.84
CA LEU A 7 7.82 -14.35 24.93
C LEU A 7 6.30 -14.44 24.71
N ASP A 8 5.74 -13.56 23.88
CA ASP A 8 4.35 -13.54 23.42
C ASP A 8 3.96 -14.70 22.50
N ARG A 9 4.93 -15.49 22.03
CA ARG A 9 4.74 -16.63 21.13
C ARG A 9 5.13 -17.98 21.74
N CYS A 10 5.47 -17.98 23.02
CA CYS A 10 5.76 -19.19 23.76
C CYS A 10 4.46 -19.75 24.37
N PRO A 11 4.26 -21.08 24.38
CA PRO A 11 3.21 -21.70 25.19
C PRO A 11 3.28 -21.21 26.63
N LEU A 12 2.11 -20.97 27.24
CA LEU A 12 2.03 -20.49 28.63
C LEU A 12 2.84 -21.34 29.62
N TRP A 13 2.97 -22.64 29.33
CA TRP A 13 3.75 -23.58 30.12
C TRP A 13 4.96 -24.05 29.31
N GLU A 14 6.16 -23.92 29.87
CA GLU A 14 7.42 -24.39 29.26
C GLU A 14 7.55 -25.94 29.20
N GLY A 15 6.51 -26.67 29.61
CA GLY A 15 6.46 -28.13 29.68
C GLY A 15 5.02 -28.66 29.72
N GLU A 16 4.78 -29.76 30.44
CA GLU A 16 3.43 -30.33 30.58
C GLU A 16 2.49 -29.34 31.27
N ASN A 17 1.31 -29.07 30.69
CA ASN A 17 0.31 -28.19 31.26
C ASN A 17 -0.27 -28.84 32.54
N PRO A 18 0.00 -28.29 33.74
CA PRO A 18 -0.45 -28.88 34.99
C PRO A 18 -1.97 -28.85 35.18
N LEU A 19 -2.67 -28.06 34.35
CA LEU A 19 -4.12 -27.90 34.36
C LEU A 19 -4.79 -28.56 33.15
N ALA A 20 -4.10 -29.40 32.39
CA ALA A 20 -4.64 -30.00 31.17
C ALA A 20 -5.97 -30.75 31.41
N ASP A 21 -5.99 -31.65 32.39
CA ASP A 21 -7.18 -32.45 32.71
C ASP A 21 -8.32 -31.60 33.28
N LEU A 22 -7.98 -30.59 34.09
CA LEU A 22 -8.97 -29.68 34.65
C LEU A 22 -9.57 -28.80 33.55
N TRP A 23 -8.74 -28.26 32.66
CA TRP A 23 -9.20 -27.45 31.53
C TRP A 23 -10.08 -28.25 30.57
N ALA A 24 -9.72 -29.51 30.27
CA ALA A 24 -10.53 -30.40 29.44
C ALA A 24 -11.94 -30.62 30.03
N GLN A 25 -12.08 -30.65 31.35
CA GLN A 25 -13.35 -30.80 32.05
C GLN A 25 -14.14 -29.48 32.15
N THR A 26 -13.47 -28.37 32.44
CA THR A 26 -14.10 -27.07 32.70
C THR A 26 -14.46 -26.32 31.43
N ARG A 27 -13.69 -26.47 30.34
CA ARG A 27 -13.92 -25.76 29.06
C ARG A 27 -15.34 -25.96 28.49
N PRO A 28 -15.89 -27.18 28.42
CA PRO A 28 -17.28 -27.38 27.97
C PRO A 28 -18.31 -26.72 28.90
N GLN A 29 -18.05 -26.70 30.20
CA GLN A 29 -18.94 -26.09 31.19
C GLN A 29 -18.96 -24.56 31.08
N ILE A 30 -17.81 -23.95 30.77
CA ILE A 30 -17.71 -22.51 30.50
C ILE A 30 -18.47 -22.16 29.22
N LEU A 31 -18.26 -22.92 28.14
CA LEU A 31 -18.98 -22.69 26.88
C LEU A 31 -20.50 -22.89 27.00
N ALA A 32 -20.94 -23.78 27.89
CA ALA A 32 -22.37 -24.01 28.16
C ALA A 32 -23.05 -22.82 28.86
N GLN A 33 -22.30 -21.87 29.45
CA GLN A 33 -22.84 -20.66 30.06
C GLN A 33 -23.25 -19.59 29.04
N GLY A 34 -22.90 -19.77 27.76
CA GLY A 34 -23.32 -18.91 26.65
C GLY A 34 -22.17 -18.26 25.89
N ASP A 35 -22.50 -17.63 24.77
CA ASP A 35 -21.53 -17.12 23.80
C ASP A 35 -20.58 -16.04 24.36
N GLY A 36 -21.01 -15.31 25.40
CA GLY A 36 -20.18 -14.30 26.07
C GLY A 36 -18.90 -14.86 26.69
N TRP A 37 -18.87 -16.15 27.03
CA TRP A 37 -17.71 -16.81 27.61
C TRP A 37 -16.68 -17.29 26.60
N ARG A 38 -17.04 -17.32 25.31
CA ARG A 38 -16.18 -17.83 24.24
C ARG A 38 -14.89 -17.04 24.09
N PHE A 39 -14.93 -15.72 24.34
CA PHE A 39 -13.75 -14.87 24.33
C PHE A 39 -12.68 -15.37 25.32
N TRP A 40 -13.07 -15.66 26.56
CA TRP A 40 -12.15 -16.09 27.61
C TRP A 40 -11.54 -17.47 27.32
N VAL A 41 -12.35 -18.37 26.76
CA VAL A 41 -11.89 -19.68 26.29
C VAL A 41 -10.87 -19.53 25.17
N ASP A 42 -11.16 -18.72 24.15
CA ASP A 42 -10.26 -18.50 23.02
C ASP A 42 -8.95 -17.81 23.46
N TRP A 43 -9.05 -16.82 24.36
CA TRP A 43 -7.88 -16.15 24.95
C TRP A 43 -6.95 -17.14 25.67
N TYR A 44 -7.52 -17.98 26.54
CA TYR A 44 -6.75 -18.96 27.30
C TYR A 44 -6.19 -20.08 26.41
N ASP A 45 -6.98 -20.62 25.47
CA ASP A 45 -6.52 -21.62 24.50
C ASP A 45 -5.36 -21.08 23.65
N ASN A 46 -5.43 -19.80 23.23
CA ASN A 46 -4.33 -19.16 22.50
C ASN A 46 -3.07 -19.02 23.36
N ALA A 47 -3.20 -18.65 24.64
CA ALA A 47 -2.07 -18.58 25.56
C ALA A 47 -1.43 -19.97 25.79
N LEU A 48 -2.25 -21.00 25.99
CA LEU A 48 -1.77 -22.38 26.14
C LEU A 48 -0.96 -22.86 24.93
N LEU A 49 -1.35 -22.45 23.72
CA LEU A 49 -0.72 -22.87 22.47
C LEU A 49 0.41 -21.93 22.00
N GLY A 50 0.70 -20.86 22.75
CA GLY A 50 1.68 -19.84 22.34
C GLY A 50 1.28 -19.08 21.07
N ARG A 51 -0.03 -18.97 20.83
CA ARG A 51 -0.54 -18.21 19.68
C ARG A 51 -0.50 -16.72 19.99
N PRO A 52 -0.12 -15.88 19.01
CA PRO A 52 -0.09 -14.44 19.20
C PRO A 52 -1.47 -13.91 19.58
N GLN A 53 -1.50 -13.04 20.59
CA GLN A 53 -2.70 -12.37 21.07
C GLN A 53 -2.89 -11.03 20.38
N ASP A 54 -4.15 -10.61 20.27
CA ASP A 54 -4.49 -9.26 19.80
C ASP A 54 -4.33 -8.27 20.96
N TYR A 55 -3.11 -7.77 21.15
CA TYR A 55 -2.78 -6.88 22.27
C TYR A 55 -3.53 -5.56 22.24
N GLU A 56 -3.92 -5.07 21.05
CA GLU A 56 -4.70 -3.85 20.94
C GLU A 56 -6.13 -4.09 21.44
N LEU A 57 -6.77 -5.20 21.04
CA LEU A 57 -8.06 -5.61 21.58
C LEU A 57 -7.99 -5.84 23.10
N LEU A 58 -6.97 -6.55 23.58
CA LEU A 58 -6.79 -6.83 25.02
C LEU A 58 -6.59 -5.54 25.82
N THR A 59 -5.89 -4.55 25.26
CA THR A 59 -5.73 -3.24 25.90
C THR A 59 -7.08 -2.52 26.05
N LYS A 60 -7.92 -2.52 24.99
CA LYS A 60 -9.27 -1.93 25.06
C LYS A 60 -10.14 -2.61 26.11
N ILE A 61 -10.06 -3.93 26.23
CA ILE A 61 -10.78 -4.71 27.26
C ILE A 61 -10.23 -4.39 28.65
N ALA A 62 -8.91 -4.34 28.83
CA ALA A 62 -8.30 -4.02 30.12
C ALA A 62 -8.63 -2.60 30.62
N LEU A 63 -8.98 -1.69 29.71
CA LEU A 63 -9.38 -0.31 30.01
C LEU A 63 -10.88 -0.13 30.27
N ILE A 64 -11.69 -1.21 30.30
CA ILE A 64 -13.07 -1.15 30.82
C ILE A 64 -13.03 -0.56 32.24
N ASP A 65 -13.95 0.38 32.53
CA ASP A 65 -13.99 1.06 33.82
C ASP A 65 -14.10 0.05 34.97
N SER A 66 -13.29 0.26 36.02
CA SER A 66 -13.34 -0.50 37.27
C SER A 66 -14.75 -0.71 37.83
N ALA A 67 -15.64 0.28 37.69
CA ALA A 67 -17.02 0.19 38.14
C ALA A 67 -17.85 -0.83 37.35
N ASP A 68 -17.51 -1.06 36.08
CA ASP A 68 -18.18 -2.04 35.22
C ASP A 68 -17.73 -3.48 35.52
N TRP A 69 -16.46 -3.68 35.87
CA TRP A 69 -15.97 -4.99 36.35
C TRP A 69 -16.74 -5.48 37.58
N GLY A 70 -17.19 -4.56 38.45
CA GLY A 70 -17.99 -4.88 39.63
C GLY A 70 -19.45 -5.27 39.37
N LYS A 71 -19.96 -5.11 38.14
CA LYS A 71 -21.37 -5.37 37.80
C LYS A 71 -21.67 -6.82 37.42
N GLY A 72 -20.65 -7.69 37.41
CA GLY A 72 -20.78 -9.12 37.17
C GLY A 72 -20.47 -9.54 35.73
N ALA A 73 -20.33 -10.86 35.53
CA ALA A 73 -19.78 -11.45 34.31
C ALA A 73 -20.63 -11.16 33.06
N ASP A 74 -21.96 -11.18 33.17
CA ASP A 74 -22.84 -10.94 32.01
C ASP A 74 -22.68 -9.52 31.46
N HIS A 75 -22.57 -8.51 32.34
CA HIS A 75 -22.33 -7.12 31.97
C HIS A 75 -20.98 -6.95 31.29
N VAL A 76 -19.92 -7.51 31.89
CA VAL A 76 -18.57 -7.44 31.33
C VAL A 76 -18.47 -8.17 29.99
N ASN A 77 -19.10 -9.34 29.85
CA ASN A 77 -19.12 -10.09 28.59
C ASN A 77 -19.84 -9.32 27.48
N ALA A 78 -20.91 -8.58 27.80
CA ALA A 78 -21.59 -7.70 26.85
C ALA A 78 -20.68 -6.54 26.38
N LEU A 79 -19.98 -5.89 27.31
CA LEU A 79 -19.00 -4.84 26.98
C LEU A 79 -17.84 -5.38 26.12
N ILE A 80 -17.32 -6.56 26.46
CA ILE A 80 -16.29 -7.22 25.66
C ILE A 80 -16.80 -7.52 24.25
N ALA A 81 -18.04 -7.97 24.09
CA ALA A 81 -18.62 -8.20 22.77
C ALA A 81 -18.72 -6.90 21.95
N GLU A 82 -19.13 -5.79 22.57
CA GLU A 82 -19.15 -4.47 21.93
C GLU A 82 -17.75 -4.00 21.53
N ILE A 83 -16.78 -4.09 22.44
CA ILE A 83 -15.38 -3.73 22.16
C ILE A 83 -14.82 -4.59 21.02
N ARG A 84 -15.10 -5.89 20.98
CA ARG A 84 -14.69 -6.77 19.89
C ARG A 84 -15.30 -6.37 18.56
N LEU A 85 -16.58 -6.01 18.56
CA LEU A 85 -17.26 -5.56 17.35
C LEU A 85 -16.64 -4.25 16.82
N ASN A 86 -16.41 -3.28 17.70
CA ASN A 86 -15.76 -2.02 17.36
C ASN A 86 -14.31 -2.24 16.91
N HIS A 87 -13.56 -3.10 17.58
CA HIS A 87 -12.19 -3.44 17.22
C HIS A 87 -12.10 -4.10 15.83
N ILE A 88 -13.00 -5.03 15.49
CA ILE A 88 -13.10 -5.60 14.14
C ILE A 88 -13.50 -4.52 13.11
N ALA A 89 -14.39 -3.60 13.50
CA ALA A 89 -14.78 -2.48 12.67
C ALA A 89 -13.65 -1.44 12.50
N GLU A 90 -12.63 -1.41 13.35
CA GLU A 90 -11.48 -0.50 13.26
C GLU A 90 -10.28 -1.13 12.54
N SER A 91 -10.00 -2.42 12.75
CA SER A 91 -8.82 -3.13 12.22
C SER A 91 -8.88 -3.51 10.73
N ARG A 92 -9.85 -2.95 9.97
CA ARG A 92 -10.26 -3.33 8.59
C ARG A 92 -9.08 -3.48 7.59
N PRO A 93 -8.63 -4.72 7.29
CA PRO A 93 -7.50 -4.96 6.40
C PRO A 93 -7.81 -4.70 4.91
N LEU A 94 -9.09 -4.57 4.53
CA LEU A 94 -9.53 -4.43 3.13
C LEU A 94 -10.08 -3.04 2.76
N GLY A 95 -10.08 -2.07 3.68
CA GLY A 95 -10.61 -0.73 3.41
C GLY A 95 -12.08 -0.72 3.01
N GLU A 96 -12.89 -1.62 3.57
CA GLU A 96 -14.33 -1.58 3.37
C GLU A 96 -14.93 -0.53 4.30
N ASP A 97 -14.92 0.70 3.83
CA ASP A 97 -15.42 1.85 4.58
C ASP A 97 -16.96 1.88 4.43
N ALA A 98 -17.65 1.90 5.57
CA ALA A 98 -19.09 2.03 5.87
C ALA A 98 -20.15 1.32 4.98
N ILE A 99 -21.12 0.69 5.66
CA ILE A 99 -22.42 0.32 5.10
C ILE A 99 -23.44 1.29 5.70
N GLU A 100 -23.98 2.20 4.89
CA GLU A 100 -24.96 3.20 5.31
C GLU A 100 -26.32 2.89 4.66
N GLN A 101 -27.42 3.19 5.35
CA GLN A 101 -28.75 3.02 4.76
C GLN A 101 -29.11 4.26 3.94
N GLY A 102 -29.35 4.06 2.64
CA GLY A 102 -29.70 5.12 1.71
C GLY A 102 -31.13 5.60 1.89
N PRO A 103 -31.50 6.72 1.23
CA PRO A 103 -32.88 7.23 1.23
C PRO A 103 -33.90 6.27 0.60
N ASP A 104 -33.42 5.26 -0.13
CA ASP A 104 -34.19 4.16 -0.72
C ASP A 104 -34.45 3.00 0.26
N GLY A 105 -33.94 3.09 1.50
CA GLY A 105 -34.06 2.05 2.51
C GLY A 105 -33.11 0.87 2.31
N LEU A 106 -32.23 0.91 1.30
CA LEU A 106 -31.23 -0.13 1.03
C LEU A 106 -29.90 0.20 1.69
N TRP A 107 -29.12 -0.83 1.99
CA TRP A 107 -27.78 -0.70 2.54
C TRP A 107 -26.77 -0.48 1.40
N HIS A 108 -26.14 0.69 1.36
CA HIS A 108 -25.12 1.06 0.38
C HIS A 108 -23.74 0.98 0.99
N ARG A 109 -22.78 0.50 0.20
CA ARG A 109 -21.37 0.59 0.52
C ARG A 109 -20.91 2.02 0.25
N VAL A 110 -20.42 2.73 1.27
CA VAL A 110 -19.99 4.14 1.19
C VAL A 110 -18.52 4.23 1.52
N GLY A 111 -17.65 4.33 0.51
CA GLY A 111 -16.24 4.61 0.77
C GLY A 111 -16.09 5.97 1.44
N ARG A 112 -15.76 5.97 2.73
CA ARG A 112 -15.13 7.14 3.34
C ARG A 112 -13.67 7.11 2.93
N SER A 113 -13.35 7.84 1.87
CA SER A 113 -11.97 8.16 1.58
C SER A 113 -11.42 8.99 2.76
N ASP A 114 -10.33 8.55 3.38
CA ASP A 114 -9.59 9.31 4.42
C ASP A 114 -8.88 10.55 3.85
N ILE A 115 -9.10 10.83 2.57
CA ILE A 115 -8.48 11.90 1.82
C ILE A 115 -9.42 13.10 1.81
N ASP A 116 -8.84 14.30 1.77
CA ASP A 116 -9.61 15.51 1.50
C ASP A 116 -10.34 15.34 0.16
N ARG A 117 -11.67 15.54 0.16
CA ARG A 117 -12.49 15.37 -1.05
C ARG A 117 -11.99 16.27 -2.18
N ASP A 118 -11.48 17.45 -1.86
CA ASP A 118 -10.99 18.41 -2.86
C ASP A 118 -9.72 17.87 -3.52
N ILE A 119 -8.78 17.28 -2.75
CA ILE A 119 -7.57 16.66 -3.29
C ILE A 119 -7.91 15.47 -4.19
N LEU A 120 -8.87 14.63 -3.80
CA LEU A 120 -9.28 13.49 -4.63
C LEU A 120 -9.92 13.93 -5.93
N GLN A 121 -10.82 14.92 -5.82
CA GLN A 121 -11.56 15.44 -6.95
C GLN A 121 -10.61 16.14 -7.93
N ASP A 122 -9.70 16.99 -7.44
CA ASP A 122 -8.70 17.68 -8.28
C ASP A 122 -7.82 16.68 -9.04
N ALA A 123 -7.36 15.62 -8.36
CA ALA A 123 -6.57 14.56 -8.98
C ALA A 123 -7.36 13.80 -10.07
N MET A 124 -8.63 13.50 -9.82
CA MET A 124 -9.51 12.85 -10.78
C MET A 124 -9.88 13.75 -11.96
N ASP A 125 -10.13 15.03 -11.71
CA ASP A 125 -10.49 16.03 -12.72
C ASP A 125 -9.31 16.29 -13.65
N SER A 126 -8.09 16.39 -13.10
CA SER A 126 -6.87 16.52 -13.90
C SER A 126 -6.70 15.35 -14.89
N VAL A 127 -6.88 14.11 -14.45
CA VAL A 127 -6.81 12.93 -15.32
C VAL A 127 -7.96 12.93 -16.34
N SER A 128 -9.18 13.27 -15.91
CA SER A 128 -10.36 13.30 -16.77
C SER A 128 -10.27 14.36 -17.88
N ASP A 129 -9.65 15.49 -17.58
CA ASP A 129 -9.42 16.56 -18.56
C ASP A 129 -8.45 16.12 -19.67
N GLU A 130 -7.37 15.43 -19.32
CA GLU A 130 -6.42 14.89 -20.31
C GLU A 130 -7.03 13.73 -21.12
N ILE A 131 -7.84 12.86 -20.50
CA ILE A 131 -8.64 11.86 -21.21
C ILE A 131 -9.55 12.53 -22.24
N ARG A 132 -10.25 13.60 -21.86
CA ARG A 132 -11.17 14.32 -22.76
C ARG A 132 -10.44 14.91 -23.97
N ARG A 133 -9.26 15.49 -23.75
CA ARG A 133 -8.41 16.02 -24.84
C ARG A 133 -7.95 14.92 -25.78
N LEU A 134 -7.51 13.78 -25.23
CA LEU A 134 -7.08 12.62 -26.01
C LEU A 134 -8.23 12.01 -26.82
N ARG A 135 -9.43 11.87 -26.23
CA ARG A 135 -10.64 11.41 -26.95
C ARG A 135 -11.00 12.33 -28.11
N GLY A 136 -10.85 13.64 -27.96
CA GLY A 136 -11.02 14.59 -29.06
C GLY A 136 -10.12 14.31 -30.26
N LYS A 137 -8.88 13.85 -30.02
CA LYS A 137 -7.95 13.43 -31.08
C LYS A 137 -8.24 12.05 -31.64
N LEU A 138 -8.64 11.11 -30.79
CA LEU A 138 -9.03 9.75 -31.20
C LEU A 138 -10.19 9.76 -32.20
N LEU A 139 -11.11 10.70 -32.07
CA LEU A 139 -12.24 10.88 -33.00
C LEU A 139 -11.87 11.69 -34.26
N GLY A 140 -10.67 12.29 -34.29
CA GLY A 140 -10.20 13.14 -35.37
C GLY A 140 -9.41 12.39 -36.47
N PRO A 141 -8.95 13.10 -37.52
CA PRO A 141 -8.25 12.51 -38.67
C PRO A 141 -6.95 11.76 -38.32
N GLN A 142 -6.35 12.07 -37.17
CA GLN A 142 -5.12 11.45 -36.66
C GLN A 142 -5.38 10.39 -35.59
N GLY A 143 -6.64 10.03 -35.34
CA GLY A 143 -7.03 9.12 -34.25
C GLY A 143 -6.39 7.74 -34.31
N ASN A 144 -6.11 7.23 -35.53
CA ASN A 144 -5.46 5.95 -35.73
C ASN A 144 -4.09 5.85 -35.04
N MET A 145 -3.40 6.98 -34.85
CA MET A 145 -2.07 7.02 -34.20
C MET A 145 -2.13 6.76 -32.69
N PHE A 146 -3.30 6.86 -32.06
CA PHE A 146 -3.48 6.70 -30.62
C PHE A 146 -4.26 5.42 -30.27
N THR A 147 -4.43 4.51 -31.22
CA THR A 147 -5.27 3.30 -31.05
C THR A 147 -4.82 2.40 -29.92
N ALA A 148 -3.51 2.33 -29.63
CA ALA A 148 -2.97 1.58 -28.49
C ALA A 148 -3.42 2.14 -27.12
N LEU A 149 -3.90 3.39 -27.04
CA LEU A 149 -4.43 3.98 -25.80
C LEU A 149 -5.92 3.76 -25.59
N VAL A 150 -6.67 3.29 -26.60
CA VAL A 150 -8.14 3.22 -26.50
C VAL A 150 -8.57 2.36 -25.30
N GLY A 151 -7.99 1.16 -25.16
CA GLY A 151 -8.30 0.26 -24.05
C GLY A 151 -7.91 0.82 -22.68
N ASP A 152 -6.78 1.53 -22.59
CA ASP A 152 -6.33 2.16 -21.35
C ASP A 152 -7.23 3.35 -20.96
N VAL A 153 -7.65 4.16 -21.92
CA VAL A 153 -8.58 5.28 -21.70
C VAL A 153 -9.96 4.78 -21.29
N ASP A 154 -10.48 3.73 -21.94
CA ASP A 154 -11.76 3.12 -21.56
C ASP A 154 -11.69 2.52 -20.15
N LEU A 155 -10.56 1.89 -19.79
CA LEU A 155 -10.32 1.40 -18.43
C LEU A 155 -10.31 2.56 -17.42
N LEU A 156 -9.61 3.66 -17.71
CA LEU A 156 -9.58 4.81 -16.80
C LEU A 156 -10.98 5.39 -16.56
N ASP A 157 -11.76 5.60 -17.63
CA ASP A 157 -13.14 6.10 -17.52
C ASP A 157 -14.01 5.16 -16.67
N GLU A 158 -13.96 3.84 -16.90
CA GLU A 158 -14.70 2.85 -16.10
C GLU A 158 -14.31 2.95 -14.62
N ARG A 159 -13.02 3.06 -14.33
CA ARG A 159 -12.49 3.03 -12.96
C ARG A 159 -12.76 4.32 -12.20
N LEU A 160 -12.63 5.48 -12.87
CA LEU A 160 -12.99 6.77 -12.31
C LEU A 160 -14.48 6.83 -11.95
N ALA A 161 -15.35 6.30 -12.82
CA ALA A 161 -16.79 6.26 -12.55
C ALA A 161 -17.16 5.26 -11.44
N ARG A 162 -16.48 4.10 -11.39
CA ARG A 162 -16.82 3.00 -10.49
C ARG A 162 -16.23 3.15 -9.09
N TYR A 163 -15.09 3.82 -8.96
CA TYR A 163 -14.33 3.92 -7.72
C TYR A 163 -13.95 5.36 -7.34
N PRO A 164 -14.88 6.34 -7.40
CA PRO A 164 -14.57 7.75 -7.17
C PRO A 164 -14.09 8.05 -5.75
N ASP A 165 -14.32 7.12 -4.82
CA ASP A 165 -14.03 7.22 -3.38
C ASP A 165 -12.95 6.22 -2.92
N ARG A 166 -12.25 5.54 -3.85
CA ARG A 166 -11.24 4.51 -3.52
C ARG A 166 -9.84 4.92 -4.00
N PRO A 167 -9.13 5.79 -3.26
CA PRO A 167 -7.83 6.33 -3.68
C PRO A 167 -6.80 5.25 -3.98
N LEU A 168 -6.74 4.16 -3.20
CA LEU A 168 -5.81 3.06 -3.47
C LEU A 168 -6.12 2.33 -4.80
N ARG A 169 -7.40 2.16 -5.16
CA ARG A 169 -7.78 1.49 -6.42
C ARG A 169 -7.47 2.38 -7.62
N LEU A 170 -7.71 3.67 -7.50
CA LEU A 170 -7.39 4.65 -8.53
C LEU A 170 -5.86 4.79 -8.69
N HIS A 171 -5.13 4.90 -7.58
CA HIS A 171 -3.65 4.88 -7.56
C HIS A 171 -3.08 3.70 -8.36
N ASP A 172 -3.52 2.47 -8.03
CA ASP A 172 -3.02 1.26 -8.71
C ASP A 172 -3.40 1.25 -10.21
N THR A 173 -4.58 1.77 -10.55
CA THR A 173 -5.03 1.88 -11.94
C THR A 173 -4.18 2.89 -12.72
N PHE A 174 -3.94 4.07 -12.14
CA PHE A 174 -3.19 5.14 -12.80
C PHE A 174 -1.76 4.72 -13.08
N LEU A 175 -1.08 4.14 -12.09
CA LEU A 175 0.29 3.69 -12.29
C LEU A 175 0.38 2.52 -13.28
N ARG A 176 -0.63 1.64 -13.33
CA ARG A 176 -0.68 0.56 -14.33
C ARG A 176 -0.79 1.11 -15.74
N VAL A 177 -1.69 2.08 -15.96
CA VAL A 177 -1.84 2.70 -17.28
C VAL A 177 -0.60 3.50 -17.65
N GLN A 178 0.02 4.18 -16.68
CA GLN A 178 1.32 4.83 -16.87
C GLN A 178 2.38 3.85 -17.38
N ALA A 179 2.46 2.65 -16.79
CA ALA A 179 3.33 1.57 -17.25
C ALA A 179 3.08 1.19 -18.72
N ASN A 180 1.81 1.03 -19.08
CA ASN A 180 1.40 0.66 -20.43
C ASN A 180 1.76 1.75 -21.46
N ILE A 181 1.49 3.02 -21.13
CA ILE A 181 1.84 4.16 -22.00
C ILE A 181 3.33 4.14 -22.32
N LEU A 182 4.15 3.97 -21.29
CA LEU A 182 5.61 3.98 -21.42
C LEU A 182 6.13 2.77 -22.20
N TYR A 183 5.54 1.59 -21.97
CA TYR A 183 5.83 0.41 -22.77
C TYR A 183 5.50 0.63 -24.25
N ASN A 184 4.33 1.17 -24.55
CA ASN A 184 3.90 1.40 -25.93
C ASN A 184 4.71 2.50 -26.63
N LEU A 185 5.18 3.53 -25.89
CA LEU A 185 6.13 4.51 -26.41
C LEU A 185 7.47 3.86 -26.76
N ASP A 186 7.97 2.95 -25.92
CA ASP A 186 9.22 2.22 -26.18
C ASP A 186 9.11 1.30 -27.41
N GLN A 187 7.98 0.62 -27.56
CA GLN A 187 7.71 -0.24 -28.72
C GLN A 187 7.38 0.54 -30.01
N ASN A 188 7.39 1.88 -29.97
CA ASN A 188 6.94 2.77 -31.05
C ASN A 188 5.49 2.49 -31.53
N GLU A 189 4.67 1.90 -30.65
CA GLU A 189 3.22 1.71 -30.88
C GLU A 189 2.42 2.98 -30.59
N LEU A 190 3.01 3.90 -29.80
CA LEU A 190 2.49 5.25 -29.60
C LEU A 190 3.46 6.32 -30.09
N PRO A 191 2.94 7.41 -30.68
CA PRO A 191 3.76 8.56 -31.03
C PRO A 191 4.22 9.28 -29.78
N ASP A 192 5.43 9.83 -29.82
CA ASP A 192 5.98 10.70 -28.79
C ASP A 192 5.36 12.12 -28.86
N ASP A 193 4.05 12.17 -28.62
CA ASP A 193 3.17 13.34 -28.72
C ASP A 193 2.93 14.00 -27.34
N VAL A 194 2.72 15.32 -27.35
CA VAL A 194 2.47 16.11 -26.14
C VAL A 194 1.30 15.57 -25.32
N LEU A 195 0.22 15.12 -25.96
CA LEU A 195 -0.96 14.60 -25.24
C LEU A 195 -0.69 13.28 -24.52
N VAL A 196 0.18 12.43 -25.09
CA VAL A 196 0.58 11.17 -24.45
C VAL A 196 1.44 11.48 -23.23
N ARG A 197 2.35 12.46 -23.33
CA ARG A 197 3.18 12.91 -22.20
C ARG A 197 2.35 13.59 -21.11
N ASP A 198 1.39 14.43 -21.48
CA ASP A 198 0.51 15.13 -20.55
C ASP A 198 -0.35 14.15 -19.76
N LEU A 199 -0.97 13.17 -20.44
CA LEU A 199 -1.71 12.10 -19.76
C LEU A 199 -0.81 11.28 -18.82
N ASN A 200 0.38 10.89 -19.29
CA ASN A 200 1.34 10.13 -18.48
C ASN A 200 1.77 10.90 -17.21
N SER A 201 1.96 12.22 -17.34
CA SER A 201 2.30 13.11 -16.22
C SER A 201 1.13 13.29 -15.24
N ALA A 202 -0.08 13.49 -15.76
CA ALA A 202 -1.30 13.62 -14.96
C ALA A 202 -1.56 12.36 -14.12
N LEU A 203 -1.45 11.17 -14.72
CA LEU A 203 -1.60 9.89 -14.01
C LEU A 203 -0.58 9.73 -12.87
N GLY A 204 0.68 10.09 -13.12
CA GLY A 204 1.74 10.01 -12.10
C GLY A 204 1.53 10.99 -10.95
N THR A 205 1.12 12.22 -11.27
CA THR A 205 0.83 13.27 -10.29
C THR A 205 -0.39 12.91 -9.44
N ALA A 206 -1.49 12.52 -10.07
CA ALA A 206 -2.71 12.13 -9.38
C ALA A 206 -2.50 10.92 -8.46
N ALA A 207 -1.76 9.89 -8.91
CA ALA A 207 -1.39 8.76 -8.05
C ALA A 207 -0.54 9.22 -6.85
N MET A 208 0.37 10.16 -7.05
CA MET A 208 1.17 10.71 -5.97
C MET A 208 0.34 11.46 -4.93
N ASP A 209 -0.56 12.32 -5.38
CA ASP A 209 -1.42 13.10 -4.49
C ASP A 209 -2.33 12.18 -3.67
N MET A 210 -2.89 11.15 -4.33
CA MET A 210 -3.65 10.09 -3.66
C MET A 210 -2.85 9.35 -2.59
N ARG A 211 -1.57 9.06 -2.86
CA ARG A 211 -0.68 8.39 -1.91
C ARG A 211 -0.29 9.30 -0.74
N ASN A 212 0.01 10.57 -1.02
CA ASN A 212 0.47 11.51 0.00
C ASN A 212 -0.66 11.94 0.94
N ALA A 213 -1.86 12.13 0.41
CA ALA A 213 -2.99 12.58 1.21
C ALA A 213 -3.76 11.43 1.89
N CYS A 214 -3.55 10.16 1.50
CA CYS A 214 -4.18 8.99 2.14
C CYS A 214 -3.15 8.13 2.89
N PRO A 215 -3.10 8.20 4.24
CA PRO A 215 -2.16 7.40 5.05
C PRO A 215 -2.26 5.89 4.80
N LYS A 216 -3.48 5.39 4.55
CA LYS A 216 -3.71 3.98 4.23
C LYS A 216 -3.08 3.58 2.88
N THR A 217 -3.28 4.38 1.84
CA THR A 217 -2.65 4.16 0.53
C THR A 217 -1.13 4.17 0.67
N LYS A 218 -0.58 5.13 1.42
CA LYS A 218 0.86 5.20 1.72
C LYS A 218 1.39 3.94 2.40
N SER A 219 0.74 3.50 3.48
CA SER A 219 1.15 2.32 4.25
C SER A 219 1.12 1.04 3.42
N VAL A 220 0.07 0.85 2.61
CA VAL A 220 -0.04 -0.31 1.71
C VAL A 220 1.06 -0.30 0.65
N VAL A 221 1.35 0.86 0.06
CA VAL A 221 2.41 1.01 -0.95
C VAL A 221 3.79 0.76 -0.33
N GLU A 222 4.07 1.29 0.86
CA GLU A 222 5.31 1.07 1.60
C GLU A 222 5.54 -0.42 1.91
N ALA A 223 4.50 -1.12 2.39
CA ALA A 223 4.56 -2.55 2.65
C ALA A 223 4.86 -3.37 1.37
N ARG A 224 4.25 -3.01 0.23
CA ARG A 224 4.48 -3.67 -1.07
C ARG A 224 5.90 -3.45 -1.58
N ILE A 225 6.41 -2.22 -1.50
CA ILE A 225 7.76 -1.87 -1.94
C ILE A 225 8.80 -2.70 -1.18
N SER A 226 8.64 -2.82 0.15
CA SER A 226 9.53 -3.64 0.97
C SER A 226 9.49 -5.11 0.59
N ALA A 227 8.29 -5.71 0.55
CA ALA A 227 8.15 -7.13 0.24
C ALA A 227 8.77 -7.48 -1.12
N ARG A 228 8.61 -6.60 -2.11
CA ARG A 228 9.18 -6.81 -3.44
C ARG A 228 10.66 -6.57 -3.52
N PHE A 229 11.19 -5.66 -2.71
CA PHE A 229 12.63 -5.53 -2.57
C PHE A 229 13.21 -6.83 -2.02
N ASP A 230 12.59 -7.40 -0.98
CA ASP A 230 13.00 -8.67 -0.38
C ASP A 230 12.83 -9.89 -1.32
N GLU A 231 11.85 -9.87 -2.21
CA GLU A 231 11.64 -10.90 -3.23
C GLU A 231 12.47 -10.67 -4.51
N GLY A 232 12.92 -9.43 -4.75
CA GLY A 232 13.62 -9.03 -5.96
C GLY A 232 14.97 -9.73 -6.11
N ASP A 233 15.30 -10.14 -7.34
CA ASP A 233 16.60 -10.73 -7.64
C ASP A 233 17.74 -9.72 -7.44
N GLY A 234 18.96 -10.25 -7.27
CA GLY A 234 20.14 -9.41 -7.02
C GLY A 234 20.43 -8.38 -8.13
N ARG A 235 19.93 -8.62 -9.36
CA ARG A 235 20.09 -7.69 -10.48
C ARG A 235 19.14 -6.50 -10.35
N ALA A 236 17.87 -6.74 -10.07
CA ALA A 236 16.89 -5.67 -9.86
C ALA A 236 17.27 -4.75 -8.69
N ARG A 237 17.83 -5.32 -7.62
CA ARG A 237 18.37 -4.53 -6.50
C ARG A 237 19.58 -3.70 -6.90
N ALA A 238 20.52 -4.30 -7.65
CA ALA A 238 21.71 -3.59 -8.13
C ALA A 238 21.33 -2.42 -9.07
N ASP A 239 20.38 -2.65 -9.98
CA ASP A 239 19.90 -1.61 -10.90
C ASP A 239 19.20 -0.47 -10.16
N LEU A 240 18.43 -0.77 -9.09
CA LEU A 240 17.82 0.25 -8.24
C LEU A 240 18.87 1.09 -7.49
N ALA A 241 19.91 0.45 -6.96
CA ALA A 241 21.03 1.14 -6.30
C ALA A 241 21.76 2.06 -7.29
N GLN A 242 21.96 1.62 -8.52
CA GLN A 242 22.62 2.41 -9.55
C GLN A 242 21.76 3.58 -10.03
N LEU A 243 20.45 3.37 -10.13
CA LEU A 243 19.51 4.44 -10.43
C LEU A 243 19.52 5.53 -9.34
N ALA A 244 19.65 5.14 -8.07
CA ALA A 244 19.82 6.06 -6.96
C ALA A 244 21.13 6.89 -7.09
N ASP A 245 22.22 6.26 -7.51
CA ASP A 245 23.49 6.96 -7.74
C ASP A 245 23.41 7.95 -8.90
N GLY A 246 22.80 7.56 -10.03
CA GLY A 246 22.58 8.46 -11.16
C GLY A 246 21.68 9.65 -10.81
N ALA A 247 20.64 9.43 -9.99
CA ALA A 247 19.79 10.50 -9.49
C ALA A 247 20.55 11.46 -8.56
N ALA A 248 21.42 10.92 -7.68
CA ALA A 248 22.22 11.73 -6.77
C ALA A 248 23.20 12.66 -7.51
N GLU A 249 23.81 12.21 -8.61
CA GLU A 249 24.73 13.03 -9.42
C GLU A 249 24.04 14.17 -10.17
N ARG A 250 22.74 14.04 -10.43
CA ARG A 250 21.93 15.05 -11.12
C ARG A 250 21.14 15.95 -10.18
N SER A 251 21.26 15.73 -8.88
CA SER A 251 20.60 16.50 -7.85
C SER A 251 21.53 17.57 -7.29
N ASP A 252 20.98 18.60 -6.66
CA ASP A 252 21.77 19.52 -5.84
C ASP A 252 22.41 18.79 -4.64
N SER A 253 23.26 19.47 -3.88
CA SER A 253 24.01 18.83 -2.80
C SER A 253 23.09 18.22 -1.73
N GLU A 254 21.99 18.89 -1.39
CA GLU A 254 21.08 18.45 -0.34
C GLU A 254 20.34 17.18 -0.79
N LEU A 255 19.65 17.24 -1.93
CA LEU A 255 18.90 16.11 -2.46
C LEU A 255 19.81 14.94 -2.88
N GLY A 256 21.01 15.23 -3.40
CA GLY A 256 22.01 14.22 -3.71
C GLY A 256 22.52 13.46 -2.48
N HIS A 257 22.66 14.14 -1.34
CA HIS A 257 22.97 13.49 -0.07
C HIS A 257 21.82 12.59 0.41
N GLU A 258 20.56 13.03 0.27
CA GLU A 258 19.40 12.23 0.63
C GLU A 258 19.32 10.91 -0.16
N PHE A 259 19.56 10.94 -1.47
CA PHE A 259 19.59 9.73 -2.30
C PHE A 259 20.65 8.72 -1.83
N LYS A 260 21.85 9.21 -1.51
CA LYS A 260 22.96 8.36 -1.02
C LYS A 260 22.63 7.76 0.34
N ALA A 261 22.15 8.58 1.28
CA ALA A 261 21.81 8.15 2.63
C ALA A 261 20.67 7.11 2.64
N ASP A 262 19.61 7.32 1.84
CA ASP A 262 18.50 6.37 1.76
C ASP A 262 18.91 5.07 1.05
N LYS A 263 19.79 5.14 0.03
CA LYS A 263 20.39 3.95 -0.59
C LYS A 263 21.24 3.17 0.41
N GLU A 264 22.12 3.83 1.15
CA GLU A 264 22.96 3.17 2.16
C GLU A 264 22.11 2.49 3.23
N THR A 265 21.09 3.19 3.74
CA THR A 265 20.18 2.68 4.77
C THR A 265 19.34 1.49 4.28
N ALA A 266 18.78 1.58 3.05
CA ALA A 266 17.90 0.55 2.52
C ALA A 266 18.64 -0.76 2.15
N PHE A 267 19.94 -0.67 1.81
CA PHE A 267 20.72 -1.81 1.34
C PHE A 267 21.66 -2.39 2.42
N ASP A 268 21.83 -1.73 3.56
CA ASP A 268 22.66 -2.24 4.67
C ASP A 268 21.96 -3.37 5.43
N PRO A 269 22.48 -4.61 5.44
CA PRO A 269 21.86 -5.72 6.15
C PRO A 269 21.72 -5.49 7.66
N ASN A 270 22.51 -4.61 8.27
CA ASN A 270 22.55 -4.40 9.72
C ASN A 270 21.55 -3.36 10.24
N VAL A 271 20.89 -2.61 9.36
CA VAL A 271 19.90 -1.60 9.76
C VAL A 271 18.57 -2.28 10.16
N PRO A 272 17.85 -1.77 11.19
CA PRO A 272 16.53 -2.27 11.57
C PRO A 272 15.51 -2.23 10.42
N GLU A 273 14.64 -3.23 10.37
CA GLU A 273 13.69 -3.42 9.27
C GLU A 273 12.76 -2.23 9.01
N HIS A 274 12.31 -1.56 10.07
CA HIS A 274 11.44 -0.39 9.95
C HIS A 274 12.16 0.84 9.35
N GLU A 275 13.46 0.99 9.60
CA GLU A 275 14.28 2.07 9.03
C GLU A 275 14.60 1.79 7.56
N LYS A 276 14.90 0.53 7.22
CA LYS A 276 15.05 0.08 5.81
C LYS A 276 13.80 0.36 4.99
N LYS A 277 12.63 -0.01 5.52
CA LYS A 277 11.32 0.22 4.88
C LYS A 277 11.09 1.69 4.56
N ALA A 278 11.31 2.55 5.56
CA ALA A 278 11.13 3.98 5.40
C ALA A 278 12.13 4.58 4.39
N ALA A 279 13.40 4.16 4.43
CA ALA A 279 14.42 4.60 3.48
C ALA A 279 14.14 4.15 2.05
N LEU A 280 13.77 2.88 1.87
CA LEU A 280 13.41 2.32 0.57
C LEU A 280 12.17 2.99 -0.03
N TYR A 281 11.16 3.27 0.81
CA TYR A 281 9.98 4.02 0.40
C TYR A 281 10.34 5.43 -0.07
N ARG A 282 11.14 6.18 0.70
CA ARG A 282 11.61 7.52 0.30
C ARG A 282 12.42 7.48 -0.99
N LEU A 283 13.34 6.52 -1.10
CA LEU A 283 14.19 6.34 -2.28
C LEU A 283 13.36 6.11 -3.55
N THR A 284 12.51 5.08 -3.53
CA THR A 284 11.70 4.69 -4.70
C THR A 284 10.68 5.76 -5.10
N THR A 285 10.10 6.48 -4.14
CA THR A 285 9.17 7.59 -4.44
C THR A 285 9.87 8.83 -5.00
N ARG A 286 11.06 9.20 -4.49
CA ARG A 286 11.86 10.28 -5.09
C ARG A 286 12.35 9.94 -6.50
N LEU A 287 12.75 8.69 -6.73
CA LEU A 287 13.14 8.23 -8.06
C LEU A 287 11.95 8.26 -9.04
N SER A 288 10.76 7.86 -8.58
CA SER A 288 9.53 7.97 -9.37
C SER A 288 9.24 9.42 -9.78
N LEU A 289 9.36 10.37 -8.82
CA LEU A 289 9.20 11.80 -9.06
C LEU A 289 10.15 12.35 -10.13
N MET A 290 11.41 11.97 -10.02
CA MET A 290 12.44 12.40 -10.95
C MET A 290 12.19 11.81 -12.34
N LEU A 291 11.83 10.53 -12.47
CA LEU A 291 11.53 9.92 -13.76
C LEU A 291 10.27 10.51 -14.43
N THR A 292 9.22 10.87 -13.68
CA THR A 292 8.01 11.46 -14.28
C THR A 292 8.23 12.88 -14.78
N ARG A 293 9.17 13.62 -14.20
CA ARG A 293 9.44 15.03 -14.54
C ARG A 293 10.61 15.22 -15.51
N ASP A 294 11.65 14.41 -15.40
CA ASP A 294 12.91 14.60 -16.13
C ASP A 294 13.64 13.27 -16.40
N ALA A 295 12.89 12.33 -16.96
CA ALA A 295 13.37 11.01 -17.37
C ALA A 295 14.72 11.02 -18.10
N LYS A 296 14.86 11.93 -19.07
CA LYS A 296 16.00 12.00 -19.99
C LYS A 296 17.31 12.23 -19.25
N ASN A 297 17.34 13.18 -18.32
CA ASN A 297 18.56 13.53 -17.60
C ASN A 297 19.04 12.41 -16.65
N ILE A 298 18.12 11.62 -16.12
CA ILE A 298 18.43 10.48 -15.24
C ILE A 298 18.95 9.30 -16.07
N ILE A 299 18.34 9.02 -17.23
CA ILE A 299 18.85 8.02 -18.18
C ILE A 299 20.30 8.33 -18.55
N ASP A 300 20.58 9.58 -18.93
CA ASP A 300 21.93 10.00 -19.31
C ASP A 300 22.93 9.83 -18.16
N ALA A 301 22.52 10.05 -16.91
CA ALA A 301 23.36 9.83 -15.72
C ALA A 301 23.66 8.35 -15.49
N VAL A 302 22.65 7.48 -15.58
CA VAL A 302 22.81 6.03 -15.38
C VAL A 302 23.65 5.40 -16.49
N VAL A 303 23.53 5.89 -17.73
CA VAL A 303 24.38 5.49 -18.86
C VAL A 303 25.84 5.91 -18.63
N LEU A 304 26.08 7.12 -18.11
CA LEU A 304 27.43 7.60 -17.76
C LEU A 304 28.08 6.76 -16.66
N LEU A 305 27.29 6.26 -15.72
CA LEU A 305 27.73 5.33 -14.67
C LEU A 305 28.00 3.90 -15.17
N GLY A 306 27.84 3.63 -16.48
CA GLY A 306 28.17 2.35 -17.11
C GLY A 306 27.18 1.21 -16.80
N GLY A 307 25.97 1.53 -16.33
CA GLY A 307 25.02 0.56 -15.81
C GLY A 307 24.10 -0.14 -16.79
N ILE A 308 23.53 0.63 -17.71
CA ILE A 308 22.48 0.20 -18.62
C ILE A 308 22.77 0.84 -19.98
N GLY A 309 22.56 0.12 -21.09
CA GLY A 309 22.86 0.60 -22.45
C GLY A 309 22.14 1.93 -22.78
N ALA A 310 22.60 2.67 -23.79
CA ALA A 310 21.96 3.91 -24.21
C ALA A 310 20.77 3.65 -25.16
N GLY A 311 19.60 4.25 -24.91
CA GLY A 311 18.44 4.18 -25.82
C GLY A 311 17.07 4.43 -25.16
N VAL A 312 16.02 4.54 -25.98
CA VAL A 312 14.60 4.65 -25.55
C VAL A 312 14.19 3.44 -24.70
N THR A 313 14.78 2.28 -24.98
CA THR A 313 14.63 1.01 -24.24
C THR A 313 15.05 1.08 -22.78
N THR A 314 15.98 1.98 -22.47
CA THR A 314 16.49 2.19 -21.10
C THR A 314 15.49 2.97 -20.25
N PHE A 315 14.71 3.85 -20.85
CA PHE A 315 13.64 4.56 -20.15
C PHE A 315 12.52 3.61 -19.73
N GLY A 316 11.99 2.83 -20.68
CA GLY A 316 10.95 1.84 -20.42
C GLY A 316 11.41 0.81 -19.37
N TYR A 317 12.68 0.39 -19.43
CA TYR A 317 13.28 -0.47 -18.43
C TYR A 317 13.32 0.16 -17.03
N MET A 318 13.81 1.39 -16.88
CA MET A 318 13.94 2.03 -15.57
C MET A 318 12.58 2.36 -14.95
N VAL A 319 11.59 2.76 -15.75
CA VAL A 319 10.24 2.94 -15.24
C VAL A 319 9.62 1.60 -14.87
N SER A 320 9.76 0.56 -15.70
CA SER A 320 9.34 -0.80 -15.34
C SER A 320 10.00 -1.30 -14.05
N LEU A 321 11.29 -1.01 -13.85
CA LEU A 321 12.03 -1.32 -12.63
C LEU A 321 11.39 -0.65 -11.39
N ILE A 322 11.10 0.65 -11.46
CA ILE A 322 10.44 1.36 -10.36
C ILE A 322 9.02 0.84 -10.13
N LEU A 323 8.24 0.67 -11.21
CA LEU A 323 6.86 0.20 -11.12
C LEU A 323 6.76 -1.25 -10.65
N ARG A 324 7.81 -2.07 -10.84
CA ARG A 324 7.94 -3.38 -10.18
C ARG A 324 7.88 -3.20 -8.68
N PHE A 325 8.73 -2.37 -8.10
CA PHE A 325 8.67 -2.14 -6.64
C PHE A 325 7.34 -1.51 -6.18
N VAL A 326 6.71 -0.62 -6.96
CA VAL A 326 5.50 0.10 -6.53
C VAL A 326 4.17 -0.64 -6.81
N ILE A 327 4.02 -1.33 -7.95
CA ILE A 327 2.75 -1.92 -8.43
C ILE A 327 2.80 -3.43 -8.66
N PHE A 328 3.89 -4.01 -9.19
CA PHE A 328 3.96 -5.41 -9.67
C PHE A 328 4.90 -6.31 -8.87
#